data_AF-A0A836UKF5-F1
#
_entry.id   AF-A0A836UKF5-F1
#
_cell.length_a   1.000
_cell.length_b   1.000
_cell.length_c   1.000
_cell.angle_alpha   90.00
_cell.angle_beta   90.00
_cell.angle_gamma   90.00
#
_symmetry.space_group_name_H-M   'P 1'
#
loop_
_entity.id
_entity.type
_entity.pdbx_description
1 polymer ?
#
loop_
_entity_poly.entity_id
_entity_poly.type
_entity_poly.pdbx_seq_one_letter_code
_entity_poly.pdbx_strand_id
1 'polypeptide(L)'
;MSERKRGVRAWYGRRTPPDENVIFAAEEAEGTPSVLYDHVTHEGEYAEIVNRIYNEMDSLKRHPAEFRTWTVEDGMATYFQAILDIAPTDMRSRVAILQRFGVFKFRAADGPNEKKAKIEAIFLESDEEEDYEAILRVQAKTLIDLWSPNENTLLDYIVNQPAQVGRMLADRLSPTNETPFQIIGHPFQDVRSTDLVDLAESKTVAYERDSAIHLVTDVREVLENWDVDAEGAGGCEQFSLLDALLLHEVVELWLREDDPEIDILDAHIIATTFERYLKGTLLNVAVEDFFLDWPQPSAQEVAEQQKAEMEEQQKAFAAFMDDDDAPDNLDDDVDDLPMDSDGILPKKKKKVAKAPKEEIKPDKSKEGKLFRTKDGQYYRIVDGKKVRVKKKTE
;
A
#
# COMPACT_ATOMS: atom_id res chain seq x y z
N MET A 1 -25.24 28.68 12.24
CA MET A 1 -24.89 27.30 12.64
C MET A 1 -23.39 27.27 12.78
N SER A 2 -22.85 26.85 13.92
CA SER A 2 -21.41 26.70 14.09
C SER A 2 -20.97 25.58 13.15
N GLU A 3 -20.19 25.90 12.12
CA GLU A 3 -19.46 24.89 11.35
C GLU A 3 -18.58 24.13 12.35
N ARG A 4 -18.99 22.92 12.73
CA ARG A 4 -18.05 21.97 13.30
C ARG A 4 -17.03 21.73 12.20
N LYS A 5 -15.74 22.00 12.47
CA LYS A 5 -14.67 21.56 11.59
C LYS A 5 -14.88 20.08 11.28
N ARG A 6 -15.07 19.76 10.01
CA ARG A 6 -15.18 18.38 9.55
C ARG A 6 -13.80 17.74 9.73
N GLY A 7 -13.73 16.63 10.45
CA GLY A 7 -12.47 15.94 10.69
C GLY A 7 -11.94 15.29 9.40
N VAL A 8 -10.64 15.00 9.36
CA VAL A 8 -10.01 14.33 8.22
C VAL A 8 -10.38 12.85 8.22
N ARG A 9 -10.70 12.29 7.05
CA ARG A 9 -10.94 10.86 6.87
C ARG A 9 -9.90 10.28 5.94
N ALA A 10 -8.89 9.64 6.50
CA ALA A 10 -7.84 9.06 5.71
C ALA A 10 -8.18 7.66 5.24
N TRP A 11 -7.66 7.31 4.07
CA TRP A 11 -7.39 5.93 3.73
C TRP A 11 -6.27 5.40 4.63
N TYR A 12 -6.47 4.21 5.20
CA TYR A 12 -5.42 3.51 5.95
C TYR A 12 -5.62 2.00 5.86
N GLY A 13 -4.56 1.26 5.53
CA GLY A 13 -4.57 -0.21 5.51
C GLY A 13 -4.51 -0.88 6.89
N ARG A 14 -4.57 -0.11 7.99
CA ARG A 14 -4.35 -0.58 9.38
C ARG A 14 -5.63 -0.49 10.23
N ARG A 15 -5.52 -0.79 11.53
CA ARG A 15 -6.65 -0.73 12.49
C ARG A 15 -6.93 0.69 13.03
N THR A 16 -5.94 1.58 12.94
CA THR A 16 -6.01 2.91 13.55
C THR A 16 -5.83 3.96 12.46
N PRO A 17 -6.76 4.93 12.34
CA PRO A 17 -6.57 6.07 11.45
C PRO A 17 -5.34 6.89 11.89
N PRO A 18 -4.69 7.61 10.95
CA PRO A 18 -3.68 8.62 11.29
C PRO A 18 -4.27 9.69 12.22
N ASP A 19 -3.42 10.27 13.07
CA ASP A 19 -3.76 11.51 13.75
C ASP A 19 -3.82 12.64 12.70
N GLU A 20 -4.85 13.49 12.77
CA GLU A 20 -5.01 14.60 11.81
C GLU A 20 -3.78 15.52 11.79
N ASN A 21 -3.07 15.67 12.92
CA ASN A 21 -1.86 16.47 13.00
C ASN A 21 -0.71 15.95 12.11
N VAL A 22 -0.66 14.64 11.85
CA VAL A 22 0.32 14.05 10.93
C VAL A 22 0.08 14.56 9.50
N ILE A 23 -1.18 14.59 9.08
CA ILE A 23 -1.56 15.07 7.75
C ILE A 23 -1.30 16.58 7.64
N PHE A 24 -1.71 17.36 8.66
CA PHE A 24 -1.46 18.80 8.66
C PHE A 24 0.03 19.17 8.60
N ALA A 25 0.88 18.44 9.32
CA ALA A 25 2.32 18.67 9.32
C ALA A 25 2.94 18.41 7.93
N ALA A 26 2.54 17.32 7.26
CA ALA A 26 3.01 17.00 5.92
C ALA A 26 2.60 18.07 4.89
N GLU A 27 1.34 18.51 4.91
CA GLU A 27 0.86 19.56 4.01
C GLU A 27 1.53 20.92 4.26
N GLU A 28 1.78 21.27 5.52
CA GLU A 28 2.50 22.50 5.86
C GLU A 28 3.93 22.48 5.31
N ALA A 29 4.58 21.30 5.34
CA ALA A 29 5.92 21.12 4.80
C ALA A 29 5.97 21.21 3.26
N GLU A 30 4.93 20.75 2.57
CA GLU A 30 4.79 20.86 1.11
C GLU A 30 4.48 22.28 0.63
N GLY A 31 3.61 22.98 1.35
CA GLY A 31 3.18 24.33 1.03
C GLY A 31 2.05 24.41 0.00
N THR A 32 2.28 24.06 -1.27
CA THR A 32 1.27 24.25 -2.33
C THR A 32 0.92 22.95 -3.06
N PRO A 33 -0.24 22.34 -2.78
CA PRO A 33 -0.69 21.18 -3.52
C PRO A 33 -1.25 21.56 -4.90
N SER A 34 -1.52 20.55 -5.73
CA SER A 34 -2.05 20.72 -7.09
C SER A 34 -3.50 20.24 -7.19
N VAL A 35 -4.36 20.98 -7.91
CA VAL A 35 -5.71 20.48 -8.21
C VAL A 35 -5.62 19.56 -9.43
N LEU A 36 -5.78 18.25 -9.20
CA LEU A 36 -5.76 17.23 -10.25
C LEU A 36 -7.11 17.11 -10.96
N TYR A 37 -8.20 17.43 -10.29
CA TYR A 37 -9.53 17.48 -10.87
C TYR A 37 -10.40 18.49 -10.13
N ASP A 38 -11.15 19.29 -10.88
CA ASP A 38 -12.18 20.18 -10.35
C ASP A 38 -13.54 19.79 -10.92
N HIS A 39 -14.48 19.39 -10.06
CA HIS A 39 -15.80 18.96 -10.50
C HIS A 39 -16.66 20.10 -11.07
N VAL A 40 -16.41 21.35 -10.72
CA VAL A 40 -17.18 22.50 -11.23
C VAL A 40 -16.81 22.80 -12.67
N THR A 41 -15.51 22.75 -12.98
CA THR A 41 -15.03 23.03 -14.35
C THR A 41 -14.93 21.77 -15.21
N HIS A 42 -14.89 20.60 -14.57
CA HIS A 42 -14.56 19.31 -15.19
C HIS A 42 -13.18 19.29 -15.86
N GLU A 43 -12.25 20.08 -15.34
CA GLU A 43 -10.87 20.18 -15.83
C GLU A 43 -9.87 19.59 -14.84
N GLY A 44 -8.65 19.34 -15.33
CA GLY A 44 -7.53 18.79 -14.55
C GLY A 44 -6.96 17.51 -15.18
N GLU A 45 -5.78 17.09 -14.71
CA GLU A 45 -5.11 15.88 -15.20
C GLU A 45 -5.97 14.62 -15.00
N TYR A 46 -6.76 14.57 -13.93
CA TYR A 46 -7.60 13.41 -13.57
C TYR A 46 -9.00 13.47 -14.18
N ALA A 47 -9.32 14.44 -15.05
CA ALA A 47 -10.64 14.56 -15.67
C ALA A 47 -11.02 13.30 -16.48
N GLU A 48 -10.07 12.73 -17.24
CA GLU A 48 -10.30 11.48 -17.98
C GLU A 48 -10.50 10.28 -17.05
N ILE A 49 -9.79 10.24 -15.92
CA ILE A 49 -9.92 9.19 -14.90
C ILE A 49 -11.30 9.25 -14.27
N VAL A 50 -11.73 10.43 -13.80
CA VAL A 50 -13.07 10.61 -13.19
C VAL A 50 -14.17 10.27 -14.18
N ASN A 51 -14.04 10.69 -15.44
CA ASN A 51 -15.00 10.33 -16.48
C ASN A 51 -15.03 8.81 -16.77
N ARG A 52 -13.86 8.15 -16.78
CA ARG A 52 -13.79 6.69 -16.88
C ARG A 52 -14.53 6.03 -15.72
N ILE A 53 -14.23 6.40 -14.48
CA ILE A 53 -14.89 5.86 -13.28
C ILE A 53 -16.41 6.06 -13.37
N TYR A 54 -16.87 7.27 -13.73
CA TYR A 54 -18.29 7.55 -13.94
C TYR A 54 -18.94 6.59 -14.95
N ASN A 55 -18.30 6.38 -16.11
CA ASN A 55 -18.82 5.49 -17.15
C ASN A 55 -18.87 4.03 -16.69
N GLU A 56 -17.85 3.58 -15.95
CA GLU A 56 -17.84 2.23 -15.38
C GLU A 56 -18.92 2.07 -14.30
N MET A 57 -19.17 3.07 -13.45
CA MET A 57 -20.27 3.02 -12.48
C MET A 57 -21.65 3.02 -13.18
N ASP A 58 -21.84 3.80 -14.26
CA ASP A 58 -23.08 3.76 -15.05
C ASP A 58 -23.23 2.45 -15.82
N SER A 59 -22.13 1.80 -16.19
CA SER A 59 -22.14 0.44 -16.73
C SER A 59 -22.53 -0.58 -15.66
N LEU A 60 -21.95 -0.52 -14.44
CA LEU A 60 -22.29 -1.40 -13.31
C LEU A 60 -23.79 -1.31 -12.96
N LYS A 61 -24.36 -0.11 -13.04
CA LYS A 61 -25.80 0.15 -12.87
C LYS A 61 -26.66 -0.63 -13.87
N ARG A 62 -26.21 -0.79 -15.12
CA ARG A 62 -27.00 -1.39 -16.22
C ARG A 62 -26.70 -2.88 -16.39
N HIS A 63 -25.45 -3.26 -16.20
CA HIS A 63 -24.89 -4.56 -16.57
C HIS A 63 -23.97 -5.13 -15.47
N PRO A 64 -24.45 -5.29 -14.22
CA PRO A 64 -23.59 -5.71 -13.10
C PRO A 64 -22.92 -7.07 -13.30
N ALA A 65 -23.53 -7.96 -14.09
CA ALA A 65 -23.00 -9.27 -14.41
C ALA A 65 -21.76 -9.25 -15.33
N GLU A 66 -21.46 -8.12 -15.99
CA GLU A 66 -20.28 -7.97 -16.85
C GLU A 66 -18.99 -7.67 -16.08
N PHE A 67 -19.10 -7.21 -14.83
CA PHE A 67 -17.96 -6.87 -13.97
C PHE A 67 -17.37 -8.12 -13.32
N ARG A 68 -18.22 -8.87 -12.61
CA ARG A 68 -17.91 -10.17 -12.01
C ARG A 68 -19.19 -10.81 -11.49
N THR A 69 -19.12 -12.08 -11.10
CA THR A 69 -20.20 -12.71 -10.33
C THR A 69 -20.32 -12.01 -8.98
N TRP A 70 -21.41 -11.27 -8.79
CA TRP A 70 -21.73 -10.55 -7.55
C TRP A 70 -22.72 -11.35 -6.72
N THR A 71 -22.22 -12.24 -5.87
CA THR A 71 -23.07 -13.01 -4.97
C THR A 71 -23.18 -12.33 -3.60
N VAL A 72 -24.27 -12.60 -2.90
CA VAL A 72 -24.46 -12.18 -1.50
C VAL A 72 -23.36 -12.77 -0.60
N GLU A 73 -22.92 -14.00 -0.90
CA GLU A 73 -21.84 -14.66 -0.16
C GLU A 73 -20.52 -13.90 -0.31
N ASP A 74 -20.16 -13.49 -1.54
CA ASP A 74 -18.96 -12.69 -1.79
C ASP A 74 -19.03 -11.34 -1.08
N GLY A 75 -20.13 -10.60 -1.23
CA GLY A 75 -20.30 -9.29 -0.59
C GLY A 75 -20.22 -9.37 0.94
N MET A 76 -20.85 -10.40 1.52
CA MET A 76 -20.81 -10.62 2.97
C MET A 76 -19.44 -11.08 3.47
N ALA A 77 -18.75 -11.94 2.72
CA ALA A 77 -17.38 -12.33 3.05
C ALA A 77 -16.43 -11.13 3.00
N THR A 78 -16.55 -10.26 1.99
CA THR A 78 -15.75 -9.04 1.87
C THR A 78 -16.01 -8.06 3.01
N TYR A 79 -17.29 -7.82 3.36
CA TYR A 79 -17.65 -6.98 4.49
C TYR A 79 -17.12 -7.54 5.82
N PHE A 80 -17.28 -8.85 6.02
CA PHE A 80 -16.80 -9.51 7.23
C PHE A 80 -15.27 -9.42 7.34
N GLN A 81 -14.54 -9.64 6.25
CA GLN A 81 -13.09 -9.45 6.21
C GLN A 81 -12.69 -8.01 6.55
N ALA A 82 -13.40 -7.00 6.03
CA ALA A 82 -13.16 -5.59 6.35
C ALA A 82 -13.32 -5.31 7.85
N ILE A 83 -14.36 -5.88 8.50
CA ILE A 83 -14.52 -5.80 9.96
C ILE A 83 -13.34 -6.47 10.68
N LEU A 84 -12.93 -7.67 10.27
CA LEU A 84 -11.87 -8.40 10.97
C LEU A 84 -10.54 -7.63 10.96
N ASP A 85 -10.25 -6.98 9.83
CA ASP A 85 -9.00 -6.27 9.58
C ASP A 85 -8.96 -4.88 10.24
N ILE A 86 -10.05 -4.11 10.12
CA ILE A 86 -10.08 -2.69 10.51
C ILE A 86 -10.65 -2.51 11.92
N ALA A 87 -11.75 -3.19 12.25
CA ALA A 87 -12.42 -2.98 13.53
C ALA A 87 -11.54 -3.45 14.71
N PRO A 88 -11.78 -2.93 15.93
CA PRO A 88 -11.13 -3.46 17.13
C PRO A 88 -11.27 -4.99 17.24
N THR A 89 -10.25 -5.64 17.79
CA THR A 89 -10.20 -7.11 17.89
C THR A 89 -11.23 -7.68 18.86
N ASP A 90 -11.74 -6.87 19.80
CA ASP A 90 -12.68 -7.35 20.79
C ASP A 90 -14.06 -7.59 20.17
N MET A 91 -14.67 -8.72 20.55
CA MET A 91 -15.96 -9.14 20.03
C MET A 91 -17.06 -8.10 20.31
N ARG A 92 -17.00 -7.38 21.43
CA ARG A 92 -18.04 -6.42 21.80
C ARG A 92 -18.09 -5.26 20.81
N SER A 93 -16.93 -4.72 20.42
CA SER A 93 -16.84 -3.68 19.38
C SER A 93 -17.32 -4.17 18.03
N ARG A 94 -16.90 -5.37 17.59
CA ARG A 94 -17.36 -5.97 16.32
C ARG A 94 -18.87 -6.18 16.29
N VAL A 95 -19.45 -6.66 17.38
CA VAL A 95 -20.91 -6.82 17.50
C VAL A 95 -21.63 -5.47 17.50
N ALA A 96 -21.07 -4.44 18.14
CA ALA A 96 -21.64 -3.10 18.11
C ALA A 96 -21.66 -2.54 16.67
N ILE A 97 -20.60 -2.74 15.89
CA ILE A 97 -20.54 -2.38 14.47
C ILE A 97 -21.64 -3.11 13.68
N LEU A 98 -21.76 -4.44 13.85
CA LEU A 98 -22.82 -5.22 13.19
C LEU A 98 -24.22 -4.73 13.57
N GLN A 99 -24.45 -4.31 14.82
CA GLN A 99 -25.73 -3.75 15.26
C GLN A 99 -26.04 -2.37 14.68
N ARG A 100 -25.02 -1.56 14.36
CA ARG A 100 -25.21 -0.26 13.70
C ARG A 100 -25.63 -0.45 12.25
N PHE A 101 -25.00 -1.39 11.55
CA PHE A 101 -25.19 -1.56 10.12
C PHE A 101 -26.26 -2.57 9.71
N GLY A 102 -26.83 -3.30 10.66
CA GLY A 102 -27.79 -4.35 10.33
C GLY A 102 -28.47 -4.96 11.53
N VAL A 103 -29.20 -6.04 11.25
CA VAL A 103 -30.09 -6.68 12.21
C VAL A 103 -29.79 -8.16 12.31
N PHE A 104 -29.65 -8.66 13.53
CA PHE A 104 -29.53 -10.09 13.79
C PHE A 104 -30.88 -10.81 13.69
N LYS A 105 -30.89 -11.92 12.97
CA LYS A 105 -32.03 -12.79 12.71
C LYS A 105 -32.00 -13.99 13.65
N PHE A 106 -32.65 -13.86 14.80
CA PHE A 106 -32.80 -14.98 15.74
C PHE A 106 -34.20 -15.60 15.67
N ARG A 107 -34.30 -16.88 16.02
CA ARG A 107 -35.60 -17.53 16.19
C ARG A 107 -36.25 -17.00 17.47
N ALA A 108 -37.58 -16.94 17.49
CA ALA A 108 -38.33 -16.50 18.67
C ALA A 108 -38.09 -17.39 19.92
N ALA A 109 -37.75 -18.66 19.70
CA ALA A 109 -37.42 -19.60 20.77
C ALA A 109 -36.00 -19.45 21.33
N ASP A 110 -35.11 -18.72 20.63
CA ASP A 110 -33.71 -18.62 21.06
C ASP A 110 -33.60 -17.81 22.36
N GLY A 111 -33.05 -18.43 23.40
CA GLY A 111 -32.78 -17.75 24.68
C GLY A 111 -31.58 -16.78 24.59
N PRO A 112 -31.39 -15.86 25.57
CA PRO A 112 -30.26 -14.92 25.56
C PRO A 112 -28.88 -15.59 25.44
N ASN A 113 -28.68 -16.72 26.14
CA ASN A 113 -27.42 -17.47 26.08
C ASN A 113 -27.20 -18.13 24.71
N GLU A 114 -28.25 -18.63 24.08
CA GLU A 114 -28.17 -19.23 22.74
C GLU A 114 -27.87 -18.17 21.67
N LYS A 115 -28.50 -17.00 21.76
CA LYS A 115 -28.18 -15.86 20.88
C LYS A 115 -26.72 -15.45 21.01
N LYS A 116 -26.23 -15.33 22.24
CA LYS A 116 -24.83 -15.01 22.53
C LYS A 116 -23.89 -16.05 21.93
N ALA A 117 -24.15 -17.35 22.14
CA ALA A 117 -23.33 -18.43 21.60
C ALA A 117 -23.32 -18.44 20.06
N LYS A 118 -24.45 -18.15 19.41
CA LYS A 118 -24.53 -18.01 17.94
C LYS A 118 -23.69 -16.85 17.42
N ILE A 119 -23.70 -15.71 18.12
CA ILE A 119 -22.86 -14.56 17.76
C ILE A 119 -21.37 -14.88 17.95
N GLU A 120 -21.01 -15.50 19.08
CA GLU A 120 -19.63 -15.91 19.38
C GLU A 120 -19.08 -16.87 18.31
N ALA A 121 -19.91 -17.77 17.79
CA ALA A 121 -19.52 -18.71 16.74
C ALA A 121 -19.10 -18.03 15.42
N ILE A 122 -19.55 -16.80 15.15
CA ILE A 122 -19.14 -16.05 13.94
C ILE A 122 -17.66 -15.67 14.01
N PHE A 123 -17.15 -15.38 15.21
CA PHE A 123 -15.80 -14.88 15.44
C PHE A 123 -14.85 -15.92 16.02
N LEU A 124 -15.22 -17.20 16.00
CA LEU A 124 -14.39 -18.26 16.56
C LEU A 124 -13.12 -18.38 15.70
N GLU A 125 -11.97 -18.05 16.27
CA GLU A 125 -10.66 -18.29 15.64
C GLU A 125 -10.48 -19.80 15.47
N SER A 126 -10.08 -20.23 14.28
CA SER A 126 -9.76 -21.64 14.02
C SER A 126 -8.31 -21.94 14.42
N ASP A 127 -8.02 -23.23 14.64
CA ASP A 127 -6.68 -23.71 14.97
C ASP A 127 -5.71 -23.43 13.81
N GLU A 128 -4.44 -23.15 14.14
CA GLU A 128 -3.37 -22.63 13.24
C GLU A 128 -3.04 -23.51 12.01
N GLU A 129 -3.65 -24.69 11.86
CA GLU A 129 -3.41 -25.64 10.76
C GLU A 129 -4.44 -25.55 9.62
N GLU A 130 -5.52 -24.78 9.77
CA GLU A 130 -6.59 -24.66 8.75
C GLU A 130 -6.36 -23.52 7.74
N ASP A 131 -6.86 -23.72 6.51
CA ASP A 131 -6.81 -22.71 5.44
C ASP A 131 -7.64 -21.47 5.82
N TYR A 132 -6.98 -20.33 5.95
CA TYR A 132 -7.59 -19.04 6.34
C TYR A 132 -8.80 -18.68 5.47
N GLU A 133 -8.73 -18.89 4.15
CA GLU A 133 -9.85 -18.58 3.26
C GLU A 133 -11.06 -19.48 3.52
N ALA A 134 -10.81 -20.76 3.83
CA ALA A 134 -11.87 -21.71 4.15
C ALA A 134 -12.57 -21.33 5.46
N ILE A 135 -11.81 -20.95 6.48
CA ILE A 135 -12.34 -20.46 7.76
C ILE A 135 -13.20 -19.22 7.54
N LEU A 136 -12.68 -18.23 6.81
CA LEU A 136 -13.38 -16.99 6.52
C LEU A 136 -14.72 -17.25 5.83
N ARG A 137 -14.76 -18.15 4.84
CA ARG A 137 -16.00 -18.52 4.16
C ARG A 137 -17.02 -19.15 5.10
N VAL A 138 -16.58 -20.03 6.00
CA VAL A 138 -17.47 -20.65 7.01
C VAL A 138 -18.03 -19.60 7.98
N GLN A 139 -17.19 -18.68 8.45
CA GLN A 139 -17.61 -17.59 9.33
C GLN A 139 -18.56 -16.63 8.61
N ALA A 140 -18.25 -16.22 7.38
CA ALA A 140 -19.11 -15.37 6.55
C ALA A 140 -20.48 -16.01 6.29
N LYS A 141 -20.51 -17.32 6.00
CA LYS A 141 -21.75 -18.07 5.86
C LYS A 141 -22.57 -18.09 7.15
N THR A 142 -21.91 -18.28 8.28
CA THR A 142 -22.55 -18.22 9.60
C THR A 142 -23.12 -16.82 9.87
N LEU A 143 -22.42 -15.76 9.46
CA LEU A 143 -22.91 -14.39 9.54
C LEU A 143 -24.14 -14.17 8.64
N ILE A 144 -24.13 -14.64 7.39
CA ILE A 144 -25.26 -14.54 6.45
C ILE A 144 -26.54 -15.14 7.04
N ASP A 145 -26.42 -16.30 7.70
CA ASP A 145 -27.56 -16.99 8.31
C ASP A 145 -28.14 -16.24 9.53
N LEU A 146 -27.31 -15.42 10.20
CA LEU A 146 -27.63 -14.79 11.48
C LEU A 146 -27.82 -13.28 11.40
N TRP A 147 -27.44 -12.62 10.31
CA TRP A 147 -27.42 -11.17 10.20
C TRP A 147 -27.70 -10.72 8.77
N SER A 148 -28.26 -9.52 8.61
CA SER A 148 -28.32 -8.82 7.33
C SER A 148 -28.09 -7.34 7.51
N PRO A 149 -27.53 -6.66 6.48
CA PRO A 149 -27.43 -5.21 6.48
C PRO A 149 -28.83 -4.58 6.55
N ASN A 150 -28.88 -3.34 7.05
CA ASN A 150 -30.09 -2.53 7.06
C ASN A 150 -30.53 -2.27 5.61
N GLU A 151 -31.79 -2.55 5.29
CA GLU A 151 -32.34 -2.40 3.94
C GLU A 151 -32.18 -0.96 3.43
N ASN A 152 -31.89 -0.81 2.13
CA ASN A 152 -31.74 0.49 1.46
C ASN A 152 -30.60 1.36 2.00
N THR A 153 -29.57 0.75 2.58
CA THR A 153 -28.31 1.41 2.91
C THR A 153 -27.25 1.12 1.86
N LEU A 154 -26.18 1.92 1.79
CA LEU A 154 -25.07 1.64 0.87
C LEU A 154 -24.47 0.25 1.10
N LEU A 155 -24.35 -0.20 2.35
CA LEU A 155 -23.88 -1.55 2.65
C LEU A 155 -24.82 -2.63 2.12
N ASP A 156 -26.14 -2.46 2.25
CA ASP A 156 -27.11 -3.37 1.65
C ASP A 156 -26.98 -3.41 0.13
N TYR A 157 -26.73 -2.27 -0.52
CA TYR A 157 -26.50 -2.24 -1.96
C TYR A 157 -25.20 -2.92 -2.37
N ILE A 158 -24.10 -2.72 -1.62
CA ILE A 158 -22.83 -3.41 -1.86
C ILE A 158 -23.00 -4.92 -1.69
N VAL A 159 -23.77 -5.38 -0.70
CA VAL A 159 -23.94 -6.82 -0.47
C VAL A 159 -24.93 -7.45 -1.45
N ASN A 160 -26.07 -6.81 -1.67
CA ASN A 160 -27.24 -7.45 -2.30
C ASN A 160 -27.62 -6.84 -3.67
N GLN A 161 -27.24 -5.60 -3.98
CA GLN A 161 -27.79 -4.85 -5.11
C GLN A 161 -26.73 -4.00 -5.84
N PRO A 162 -25.77 -4.61 -6.55
CA PRO A 162 -24.69 -3.88 -7.22
C PRO A 162 -25.12 -2.79 -8.18
N ALA A 163 -26.24 -3.01 -8.88
CA ALA A 163 -26.79 -2.01 -9.77
C ALA A 163 -27.15 -0.70 -9.05
N GLN A 164 -27.56 -0.77 -7.77
CA GLN A 164 -27.83 0.42 -6.96
C GLN A 164 -26.55 1.13 -6.54
N VAL A 165 -25.47 0.40 -6.23
CA VAL A 165 -24.14 1.01 -6.00
C VAL A 165 -23.68 1.75 -7.25
N GLY A 166 -23.79 1.10 -8.42
CA GLY A 166 -23.57 1.71 -9.73
C GLY A 166 -24.32 3.01 -9.90
N ARG A 167 -25.63 2.99 -9.62
CA ARG A 167 -26.47 4.17 -9.70
C ARG A 167 -26.02 5.29 -8.78
N MET A 168 -25.81 5.00 -7.50
CA MET A 168 -25.48 6.03 -6.51
C MET A 168 -24.15 6.71 -6.79
N LEU A 169 -23.11 5.94 -7.10
CA LEU A 169 -21.80 6.51 -7.36
C LEU A 169 -21.72 7.17 -8.74
N ALA A 170 -22.42 6.65 -9.76
CA ALA A 170 -22.55 7.35 -11.04
C ALA A 170 -23.28 8.69 -10.87
N ASP A 171 -24.37 8.72 -10.09
CA ASP A 171 -25.11 9.96 -9.82
C ASP A 171 -24.22 10.95 -9.03
N ARG A 172 -23.37 10.48 -8.10
CA ARG A 172 -22.41 11.31 -7.35
C ARG A 172 -21.28 11.87 -8.21
N LEU A 173 -20.76 11.08 -9.14
CA LEU A 173 -19.68 11.44 -10.06
C LEU A 173 -20.18 12.21 -11.30
N SER A 174 -21.49 12.24 -11.53
CA SER A 174 -22.11 12.87 -12.68
C SER A 174 -21.65 14.33 -12.81
N PRO A 175 -21.29 14.80 -14.02
CA PRO A 175 -20.99 16.21 -14.27
C PRO A 175 -22.11 17.18 -13.88
N THR A 176 -23.34 16.68 -13.74
CA THR A 176 -24.50 17.49 -13.36
C THR A 176 -24.79 17.45 -11.85
N ASN A 177 -23.93 16.86 -11.03
CA ASN A 177 -24.13 16.81 -9.59
C ASN A 177 -23.99 18.21 -8.99
N GLU A 178 -24.90 18.58 -8.08
CA GLU A 178 -24.90 19.91 -7.44
C GLU A 178 -23.91 20.03 -6.28
N THR A 179 -23.32 18.93 -5.83
CA THR A 179 -22.33 18.86 -4.74
C THR A 179 -20.94 18.65 -5.33
N PRO A 180 -20.20 19.73 -5.64
CA PRO A 180 -18.88 19.61 -6.24
C PRO A 180 -17.86 19.05 -5.25
N PHE A 181 -16.82 18.43 -5.79
CA PHE A 181 -15.63 18.04 -5.06
C PHE A 181 -14.39 18.35 -5.91
N GLN A 182 -13.22 18.31 -5.28
CA GLN A 182 -11.94 18.40 -5.99
C GLN A 182 -11.10 17.18 -5.67
N ILE A 183 -10.20 16.82 -6.59
CA ILE A 183 -9.09 15.91 -6.29
C ILE A 183 -7.83 16.76 -6.22
N ILE A 184 -7.14 16.70 -5.09
CA ILE A 184 -5.95 17.48 -4.76
C ILE A 184 -4.77 16.51 -4.66
N GLY A 185 -3.74 16.75 -5.47
CA GLY A 185 -2.52 15.96 -5.52
C GLY A 185 -1.39 16.60 -4.71
N HIS A 186 -0.78 15.79 -3.87
CA HIS A 186 0.39 16.10 -3.06
C HIS A 186 1.62 15.32 -3.57
N PRO A 187 2.47 15.93 -4.41
CA PRO A 187 3.70 15.29 -4.88
C PRO A 187 4.78 15.13 -3.82
N PHE A 188 4.86 15.99 -2.80
CA PHE A 188 5.90 15.93 -1.76
C PHE A 188 7.38 15.87 -2.25
N GLN A 189 7.67 16.11 -3.54
CA GLN A 189 8.99 15.92 -4.16
C GLN A 189 10.12 16.78 -3.56
N ASP A 190 9.77 17.98 -3.08
CA ASP A 190 10.70 18.93 -2.49
C ASP A 190 10.64 18.94 -0.95
N VAL A 191 9.86 18.03 -0.34
CA VAL A 191 9.72 17.92 1.11
C VAL A 191 10.78 16.97 1.65
N ARG A 192 11.34 17.29 2.83
CA ARG A 192 12.33 16.43 3.45
C ARG A 192 11.70 15.12 3.89
N SER A 193 12.39 14.02 3.65
CA SER A 193 11.98 12.69 4.09
C SER A 193 11.66 12.63 5.60
N THR A 194 12.38 13.39 6.43
CA THR A 194 12.16 13.49 7.88
C THR A 194 10.81 14.07 8.27
N ASP A 195 10.25 14.95 7.44
CA ASP A 195 8.97 15.62 7.70
C ASP A 195 7.77 14.75 7.26
N LEU A 196 8.05 13.66 6.51
CA LEU A 196 7.06 12.73 5.97
C LEU A 196 7.03 11.39 6.71
N VAL A 197 7.94 11.16 7.66
CA VAL A 197 8.07 9.87 8.39
C VAL A 197 6.76 9.47 9.04
N ASP A 198 6.11 10.38 9.75
CA ASP A 198 4.87 10.07 10.47
C ASP A 198 3.73 9.71 9.50
N LEU A 199 3.66 10.36 8.34
CA LEU A 199 2.69 10.07 7.28
C LEU A 199 2.96 8.71 6.63
N ALA A 200 4.23 8.35 6.45
CA ALA A 200 4.64 7.04 5.95
C ALA A 200 4.32 5.93 6.95
N GLU A 201 4.58 6.16 8.23
CA GLU A 201 4.29 5.20 9.31
C GLU A 201 2.78 4.94 9.44
N SER A 202 1.95 5.98 9.22
CA SER A 202 0.49 5.83 9.19
C SER A 202 -0.03 5.13 7.94
N LYS A 203 0.81 4.93 6.93
CA LYS A 203 0.48 4.34 5.62
C LYS A 203 -0.67 5.07 4.92
N THR A 204 -0.70 6.40 4.99
CA THR A 204 -1.79 7.19 4.41
C THR A 204 -1.41 7.67 3.02
N VAL A 205 -2.18 7.25 2.01
CA VAL A 205 -1.99 7.67 0.60
C VAL A 205 -3.12 8.52 0.05
N ALA A 206 -4.28 8.51 0.70
CA ALA A 206 -5.41 9.35 0.33
C ALA A 206 -6.20 9.78 1.58
N TYR A 207 -6.94 10.88 1.49
CA TYR A 207 -7.86 11.31 2.55
C TYR A 207 -8.91 12.30 2.06
N GLU A 208 -10.10 12.28 2.64
CA GLU A 208 -11.13 13.29 2.46
C GLU A 208 -11.05 14.38 3.52
N ARG A 209 -11.04 15.63 3.05
CA ARG A 209 -11.17 16.83 3.90
C ARG A 209 -11.88 17.93 3.14
N ASP A 210 -12.80 18.60 3.82
CA ASP A 210 -13.52 19.78 3.30
C ASP A 210 -14.14 19.55 1.91
N SER A 211 -14.68 18.35 1.68
CA SER A 211 -15.26 17.96 0.39
C SER A 211 -14.25 17.90 -0.77
N ALA A 212 -12.97 17.72 -0.47
CA ALA A 212 -11.92 17.39 -1.41
C ALA A 212 -11.28 16.05 -1.07
N ILE A 213 -10.87 15.33 -2.11
CA ILE A 213 -10.11 14.09 -2.02
C ILE A 213 -8.65 14.44 -2.23
N HIS A 214 -7.84 14.25 -1.22
CA HIS A 214 -6.40 14.49 -1.25
C HIS A 214 -5.66 13.17 -1.53
N LEU A 215 -4.62 13.21 -2.35
CA LEU A 215 -3.87 12.04 -2.79
C LEU A 215 -2.36 12.30 -2.76
N VAL A 216 -1.59 11.39 -2.17
CA VAL A 216 -0.13 11.31 -2.36
C VAL A 216 0.13 10.84 -3.78
N THR A 217 0.60 11.71 -4.67
CA THR A 217 0.60 11.39 -6.11
C THR A 217 1.63 10.34 -6.51
N ASP A 218 2.72 10.23 -5.73
CA ASP A 218 3.80 9.27 -5.99
C ASP A 218 3.34 7.81 -5.91
N VAL A 219 2.23 7.52 -5.21
CA VAL A 219 1.68 6.15 -5.12
C VAL A 219 1.25 5.61 -6.49
N ARG A 220 0.92 6.51 -7.43
CA ARG A 220 0.32 6.15 -8.73
C ARG A 220 1.16 5.16 -9.52
N GLU A 221 2.47 5.37 -9.60
CA GLU A 221 3.36 4.50 -10.38
C GLU A 221 3.36 3.07 -9.81
N VAL A 222 3.35 2.93 -8.48
CA VAL A 222 3.27 1.63 -7.81
C VAL A 222 1.94 0.94 -8.10
N LEU A 223 0.83 1.69 -8.03
CA LEU A 223 -0.50 1.15 -8.35
C LEU A 223 -0.58 0.66 -9.81
N GLU A 224 -0.07 1.45 -10.77
CA GLU A 224 -0.05 1.09 -12.19
C GLU A 224 0.79 -0.18 -12.45
N ASN A 225 1.95 -0.32 -11.79
CA ASN A 225 2.78 -1.52 -11.90
C ASN A 225 2.07 -2.76 -11.35
N TRP A 226 1.40 -2.63 -10.20
CA TRP A 226 0.63 -3.73 -9.62
C TRP A 226 -0.59 -4.13 -10.46
N ASP A 227 -1.27 -3.19 -11.10
CA ASP A 227 -2.36 -3.51 -12.04
C ASP A 227 -1.86 -4.36 -13.23
N VAL A 228 -0.64 -4.12 -13.71
CA VAL A 228 -0.01 -4.92 -14.78
C VAL A 228 0.41 -6.30 -14.28
N ASP A 229 1.05 -6.37 -13.11
CA ASP A 229 1.59 -7.62 -12.57
C ASP A 229 0.49 -8.57 -12.04
N ALA A 230 -0.62 -8.02 -11.56
CA ALA A 230 -1.74 -8.75 -11.00
C ALA A 230 -2.84 -9.07 -12.02
N GLU A 231 -2.56 -8.99 -13.33
CA GLU A 231 -3.52 -9.36 -14.37
C GLU A 231 -4.01 -10.81 -14.13
N GLY A 232 -5.29 -10.96 -13.79
CA GLY A 232 -5.90 -12.25 -13.44
C GLY A 232 -5.85 -12.66 -11.96
N ALA A 233 -5.41 -11.79 -11.04
CA ALA A 233 -5.44 -12.03 -9.59
C ALA A 233 -6.85 -12.00 -8.95
N GLY A 234 -7.90 -11.77 -9.76
CA GLY A 234 -9.29 -11.63 -9.33
C GLY A 234 -9.70 -10.17 -9.10
N GLY A 235 -11.00 -9.93 -8.90
CA GLY A 235 -11.59 -8.60 -8.83
C GLY A 235 -12.32 -8.20 -10.11
N CYS A 236 -12.67 -6.91 -10.23
CA CYS A 236 -13.28 -6.33 -11.42
C CYS A 236 -12.17 -5.79 -12.35
N GLU A 237 -12.04 -6.37 -13.54
CA GLU A 237 -11.01 -6.00 -14.53
C GLU A 237 -11.19 -4.58 -15.08
N GLN A 238 -12.40 -4.03 -15.01
CA GLN A 238 -12.76 -2.71 -15.53
C GLN A 238 -12.17 -1.55 -14.72
N PHE A 239 -11.85 -1.78 -13.44
CA PHE A 239 -11.29 -0.77 -12.57
C PHE A 239 -9.78 -0.98 -12.43
N SER A 240 -9.01 0.10 -12.33
CA SER A 240 -7.61 0.09 -11.86
C SER A 240 -7.56 0.15 -10.32
N LEU A 241 -6.38 -0.05 -9.73
CA LEU A 241 -6.13 0.19 -8.32
C LEU A 241 -6.32 1.66 -7.94
N LEU A 242 -5.92 2.59 -8.82
CA LEU A 242 -6.18 4.01 -8.63
C LEU A 242 -7.70 4.30 -8.65
N ASP A 243 -8.45 3.67 -9.54
CA ASP A 243 -9.91 3.81 -9.56
C ASP A 243 -10.54 3.29 -8.26
N ALA A 244 -10.05 2.15 -7.72
CA ALA A 244 -10.52 1.60 -6.45
C ALA A 244 -10.21 2.54 -5.27
N LEU A 245 -9.01 3.13 -5.22
CA LEU A 245 -8.64 4.12 -4.21
C LEU A 245 -9.52 5.37 -4.28
N LEU A 246 -9.73 5.92 -5.48
CA LEU A 246 -10.59 7.09 -5.66
C LEU A 246 -12.05 6.77 -5.33
N LEU A 247 -12.54 5.58 -5.70
CA LEU A 247 -13.90 5.15 -5.36
C LEU A 247 -14.08 4.92 -3.86
N HIS A 248 -13.05 4.46 -3.15
CA HIS A 248 -13.06 4.41 -1.68
C HIS A 248 -13.33 5.80 -1.10
N GLU A 249 -12.55 6.80 -1.52
CA GLU A 249 -12.71 8.18 -1.05
C GLU A 249 -14.05 8.81 -1.46
N VAL A 250 -14.55 8.51 -2.67
CA VAL A 250 -15.88 8.95 -3.12
C VAL A 250 -16.99 8.32 -2.28
N VAL A 251 -16.83 7.06 -1.84
CA VAL A 251 -17.78 6.42 -0.93
C VAL A 251 -17.73 7.10 0.45
N GLU A 252 -16.55 7.39 1.00
CA GLU A 252 -16.42 8.10 2.27
C GLU A 252 -17.04 9.50 2.23
N LEU A 253 -16.81 10.22 1.12
CA LEU A 253 -17.39 11.52 0.84
C LEU A 253 -18.93 11.42 0.76
N TRP A 254 -19.46 10.47 -0.01
CA TRP A 254 -20.90 10.26 -0.14
C TRP A 254 -21.56 9.91 1.20
N LEU A 255 -20.94 9.03 1.99
CA LEU A 255 -21.45 8.65 3.31
C LEU A 255 -21.50 9.84 4.27
N ARG A 256 -20.53 10.76 4.19
CA ARG A 256 -20.53 12.01 4.97
C ARG A 256 -21.64 12.96 4.54
N GLU A 257 -21.95 13.00 3.25
CA GLU A 257 -23.01 13.84 2.71
C GLU A 257 -24.41 13.31 3.09
N ASP A 258 -24.59 11.99 3.07
CA ASP A 258 -25.84 11.31 3.45
C ASP A 258 -26.08 11.31 4.96
N ASP A 259 -25.05 10.98 5.75
CA ASP A 259 -25.07 11.04 7.22
C ASP A 259 -23.84 11.83 7.75
N PRO A 260 -23.99 13.14 8.04
CA PRO A 260 -22.91 13.96 8.56
C PRO A 260 -22.35 13.53 9.91
N GLU A 261 -23.08 12.72 10.68
CA GLU A 261 -22.65 12.24 12.00
C GLU A 261 -22.15 10.78 11.96
N ILE A 262 -22.01 10.18 10.76
CA ILE A 262 -21.42 8.85 10.61
C ILE A 262 -19.99 8.83 11.18
N ASP A 263 -19.74 7.82 12.01
CA ASP A 263 -18.43 7.59 12.63
C ASP A 263 -17.38 7.28 11.55
N ILE A 264 -16.14 7.75 11.76
CA ILE A 264 -15.06 7.62 10.75
C ILE A 264 -14.76 6.14 10.47
N LEU A 265 -14.66 5.32 11.52
CA LEU A 265 -14.40 3.89 11.37
C LEU A 265 -15.55 3.20 10.61
N ASP A 266 -16.79 3.59 10.90
CA ASP A 266 -17.97 3.07 10.23
C ASP A 266 -17.97 3.38 8.74
N ALA A 267 -17.72 4.65 8.37
CA ALA A 267 -17.61 5.05 6.97
C ALA A 267 -16.47 4.30 6.26
N HIS A 268 -15.30 4.22 6.91
CA HIS A 268 -14.13 3.55 6.39
C HIS A 268 -14.39 2.05 6.13
N ILE A 269 -15.06 1.34 7.04
CA ILE A 269 -15.42 -0.08 6.84
C ILE A 269 -16.29 -0.26 5.59
N ILE A 270 -17.29 0.60 5.37
CA ILE A 270 -18.16 0.51 4.17
C ILE A 270 -17.35 0.81 2.90
N ALA A 271 -16.54 1.86 2.92
CA ALA A 271 -15.69 2.23 1.80
C ALA A 271 -14.69 1.12 1.45
N THR A 272 -13.99 0.57 2.44
CA THR A 272 -13.07 -0.56 2.25
C THR A 272 -13.82 -1.81 1.77
N THR A 273 -15.05 -2.04 2.21
CA THR A 273 -15.85 -3.16 1.71
C THR A 273 -16.09 -3.03 0.21
N PHE A 274 -16.40 -1.82 -0.27
CA PHE A 274 -16.57 -1.57 -1.70
C PHE A 274 -15.24 -1.67 -2.46
N GLU A 275 -14.18 -1.03 -1.96
CA GLU A 275 -12.82 -1.10 -2.51
C GLU A 275 -12.35 -2.55 -2.71
N ARG A 276 -12.46 -3.36 -1.64
CA ARG A 276 -12.06 -4.77 -1.68
C ARG A 276 -12.97 -5.64 -2.53
N TYR A 277 -14.20 -5.21 -2.73
CA TYR A 277 -15.06 -5.88 -3.69
C TYR A 277 -14.52 -5.71 -5.12
N LEU A 278 -14.01 -4.52 -5.45
CA LEU A 278 -13.42 -4.21 -6.75
C LEU A 278 -12.06 -4.89 -6.94
N LYS A 279 -11.16 -4.82 -5.94
CA LYS A 279 -9.75 -5.20 -6.10
C LYS A 279 -9.20 -6.17 -5.06
N GLY A 280 -10.06 -6.78 -4.25
CA GLY A 280 -9.61 -7.67 -3.16
C GLY A 280 -8.69 -6.93 -2.20
N THR A 281 -7.65 -7.60 -1.71
CA THR A 281 -6.64 -6.99 -0.84
C THR A 281 -5.49 -6.32 -1.62
N LEU A 282 -5.57 -6.26 -2.95
CA LEU A 282 -4.46 -5.84 -3.80
C LEU A 282 -4.06 -4.38 -3.57
N LEU A 283 -5.03 -3.48 -3.35
CA LEU A 283 -4.73 -2.08 -3.06
C LEU A 283 -3.92 -1.93 -1.77
N ASN A 284 -4.30 -2.65 -0.72
CA ASN A 284 -3.54 -2.65 0.53
C ASN A 284 -2.10 -3.10 0.28
N VAL A 285 -1.91 -4.24 -0.41
CA VAL A 285 -0.56 -4.77 -0.72
C VAL A 285 0.26 -3.78 -1.54
N ALA A 286 -0.32 -3.16 -2.57
CA ALA A 286 0.37 -2.18 -3.40
C ALA A 286 0.77 -0.92 -2.62
N VAL A 287 -0.08 -0.48 -1.68
CA VAL A 287 0.26 0.64 -0.80
C VAL A 287 1.33 0.24 0.23
N GLU A 288 1.31 -1.00 0.75
CA GLU A 288 2.40 -1.48 1.59
C GLU A 288 3.74 -1.50 0.86
N ASP A 289 3.72 -1.89 -0.43
CA ASP A 289 4.90 -1.89 -1.31
C ASP A 289 5.41 -0.46 -1.57
N PHE A 290 4.51 0.51 -1.81
CA PHE A 290 4.87 1.92 -1.94
C PHE A 290 5.67 2.44 -0.72
N PHE A 291 5.24 2.12 0.49
CA PHE A 291 5.92 2.54 1.72
C PHE A 291 7.20 1.75 2.06
N LEU A 292 7.61 0.77 1.24
CA LEU A 292 8.94 0.16 1.40
C LEU A 292 10.05 1.13 0.98
N ASP A 293 9.76 1.96 -0.02
CA ASP A 293 10.71 2.89 -0.62
C ASP A 293 10.33 4.37 -0.36
N TRP A 294 9.13 4.68 0.12
CA TRP A 294 8.70 6.05 0.44
C TRP A 294 8.73 6.34 1.95
N PRO A 295 9.20 7.53 2.42
CA PRO A 295 9.54 8.72 1.65
C PRO A 295 10.97 8.68 1.11
N GLN A 296 11.14 9.11 -0.14
CA GLN A 296 12.45 9.27 -0.76
C GLN A 296 13.11 10.57 -0.28
N PRO A 297 14.45 10.60 -0.09
CA PRO A 297 15.15 11.82 0.24
C PRO A 297 14.97 12.87 -0.86
N SER A 298 14.66 14.11 -0.47
CA SER A 298 14.57 15.23 -1.41
C SER A 298 15.91 15.48 -2.12
N ALA A 299 15.88 16.15 -3.27
CA ALA A 299 17.11 16.51 -3.99
C ALA A 299 18.10 17.31 -3.12
N GLN A 300 17.59 18.12 -2.20
CA GLN A 300 18.40 18.83 -1.22
C GLN A 300 19.08 17.88 -0.23
N GLU A 301 18.36 16.91 0.33
CA GLU A 301 18.91 15.92 1.26
C GLU A 301 19.97 15.04 0.58
N VAL A 302 19.72 14.62 -0.65
CA VAL A 302 20.71 13.85 -1.44
C VAL A 302 21.98 14.68 -1.66
N ALA A 303 21.86 15.96 -1.98
CA ALA A 303 23.02 16.84 -2.17
C ALA A 303 23.79 17.08 -0.87
N GLU A 304 23.10 17.25 0.27
CA GLU A 304 23.71 17.38 1.59
C GLU A 304 24.47 16.11 1.99
N GLN A 305 23.87 14.93 1.75
CA GLN A 305 24.50 13.63 2.00
C GLN A 305 25.74 13.41 1.13
N GLN A 306 25.66 13.68 -0.17
CA GLN A 306 26.80 13.57 -1.10
C GLN A 306 27.94 14.52 -0.71
N LYS A 307 27.61 15.73 -0.26
CA LYS A 307 28.61 16.68 0.23
C LYS A 307 29.26 16.19 1.52
N ALA A 308 28.49 15.68 2.47
CA ALA A 308 29.00 15.13 3.71
C ALA A 308 29.91 13.90 3.46
N GLU A 309 29.51 13.01 2.54
CA GLU A 309 30.32 11.86 2.15
C GLU A 309 31.63 12.30 1.48
N MET A 310 31.59 13.31 0.60
CA MET A 310 32.79 13.86 -0.02
C MET A 310 33.72 14.51 1.02
N GLU A 311 33.18 15.23 2.00
CA GLU A 311 33.95 15.81 3.10
C GLU A 311 34.58 14.71 3.99
N GLU A 312 33.87 13.62 4.25
CA GLU A 312 34.40 12.47 4.97
C GLU A 312 35.50 11.76 4.17
N GLN A 313 35.31 11.54 2.87
CA GLN A 313 36.33 10.97 1.99
C GLN A 313 37.57 11.87 1.90
N GLN A 314 37.40 13.20 1.80
CA GLN A 314 38.51 14.15 1.82
C GLN A 314 39.25 14.11 3.16
N LYS A 315 38.53 14.02 4.27
CA LYS A 315 39.13 13.91 5.60
C LYS A 315 39.87 12.58 5.79
N ALA A 316 39.31 11.48 5.31
CA ALA A 316 39.96 10.17 5.33
C ALA A 316 41.20 10.13 4.43
N PHE A 317 41.15 10.74 3.25
CA PHE A 317 42.29 10.88 2.35
C PHE A 317 43.39 11.78 2.94
N ALA A 318 43.01 12.89 3.57
CA ALA A 318 43.94 13.76 4.28
C ALA A 318 44.62 13.03 5.45
N ALA A 319 43.87 12.26 6.24
CA ALA A 319 44.44 11.45 7.32
C ALA A 319 45.39 10.36 6.80
N PHE A 320 45.09 9.74 5.66
CA PHE A 320 45.98 8.77 5.02
C PHE A 320 47.27 9.40 4.48
N MET A 321 47.19 10.64 3.98
CA MET A 321 48.37 11.40 3.52
C MET A 321 49.22 11.94 4.69
N ASP A 322 48.63 12.18 5.86
CA ASP A 322 49.35 12.59 7.08
C ASP A 322 50.01 11.40 7.81
N ASP A 323 49.54 10.16 7.59
CA ASP A 323 50.10 8.92 8.14
C ASP A 323 51.24 8.32 7.27
N ASP A 324 51.48 8.86 6.06
CA ASP A 324 52.73 8.62 5.33
C ASP A 324 53.82 9.51 5.94
N ASP A 325 54.34 9.09 7.10
CA ASP A 325 55.67 9.48 7.55
C ASP A 325 56.62 9.28 6.34
N ALA A 326 57.06 10.40 5.77
CA ALA A 326 58.14 10.39 4.80
C ALA A 326 59.27 9.55 5.40
N PRO A 327 59.86 8.57 4.69
CA PRO A 327 60.95 7.80 5.24
C PRO A 327 62.10 8.76 5.57
N ASP A 328 62.24 9.09 6.85
CA ASP A 328 63.39 9.72 7.46
C ASP A 328 64.54 8.70 7.38
N ASN A 329 65.13 8.61 6.20
CA ASN A 329 66.50 8.19 5.91
C ASN A 329 66.74 8.31 4.40
N LEU A 330 66.85 9.55 3.93
CA LEU A 330 67.65 9.88 2.75
C LEU A 330 68.77 10.83 3.22
N ASP A 331 69.66 10.25 4.04
CA ASP A 331 70.99 10.81 4.27
C ASP A 331 71.91 10.27 3.17
N ASP A 332 72.51 11.21 2.46
CA ASP A 332 73.76 11.13 1.69
C ASP A 332 74.08 9.83 0.93
N ASP A 333 73.90 9.85 -0.39
CA ASP A 333 74.90 9.37 -1.36
C ASP A 333 74.56 9.91 -2.77
N VAL A 334 74.93 11.18 -2.97
CA VAL A 334 75.08 11.77 -4.31
C VAL A 334 76.45 11.35 -4.82
N ASP A 335 76.56 10.19 -5.47
CA ASP A 335 77.65 9.86 -6.42
C ASP A 335 77.44 8.47 -7.03
N ASP A 336 76.75 8.41 -8.18
CA ASP A 336 77.19 7.63 -9.36
C ASP A 336 76.14 7.75 -10.48
N LEU A 337 76.30 8.78 -11.31
CA LEU A 337 75.72 8.82 -12.65
C LEU A 337 76.81 8.53 -13.68
N PRO A 338 76.81 7.38 -14.36
CA PRO A 338 77.41 7.32 -15.68
C PRO A 338 76.39 7.83 -16.72
N MET A 339 76.64 9.04 -17.22
CA MET A 339 76.22 9.44 -18.56
C MET A 339 76.90 8.49 -19.57
N ASP A 340 76.12 7.75 -20.34
CA ASP A 340 75.96 8.03 -21.78
C ASP A 340 75.26 6.91 -22.56
N SER A 341 74.30 7.37 -23.38
CA SER A 341 73.98 6.98 -24.76
C SER A 341 73.57 5.55 -25.16
N ASP A 342 72.57 5.57 -26.04
CA ASP A 342 72.30 4.66 -27.16
C ASP A 342 71.38 3.46 -26.95
N GLY A 343 70.12 3.68 -27.36
CA GLY A 343 69.56 2.86 -28.44
C GLY A 343 68.67 1.68 -28.05
N ILE A 344 67.52 1.64 -28.74
CA ILE A 344 66.71 0.45 -29.08
C ILE A 344 65.62 0.07 -28.05
N LEU A 345 64.39 0.56 -28.30
CA LEU A 345 63.17 -0.24 -28.14
C LEU A 345 63.28 -1.46 -29.08
N PRO A 346 62.94 -2.72 -28.71
CA PRO A 346 61.57 -3.07 -28.30
C PRO A 346 61.37 -4.36 -27.45
N LYS A 347 60.13 -4.51 -26.93
CA LYS A 347 59.21 -5.68 -27.03
C LYS A 347 58.48 -5.98 -25.72
N LYS A 348 57.18 -5.66 -25.73
CA LYS A 348 56.16 -6.19 -24.81
C LYS A 348 56.22 -7.73 -24.77
N LYS A 349 56.50 -8.31 -23.61
CA LYS A 349 56.09 -9.68 -23.27
C LYS A 349 55.04 -9.61 -22.17
N LYS A 350 53.83 -10.01 -22.57
CA LYS A 350 52.65 -10.22 -21.74
C LYS A 350 52.99 -11.28 -20.69
N LYS A 351 53.19 -10.87 -19.43
CA LYS A 351 53.15 -11.79 -18.28
C LYS A 351 51.78 -11.64 -17.62
N VAL A 352 50.99 -12.70 -17.76
CA VAL A 352 49.75 -12.90 -17.00
C VAL A 352 50.17 -13.17 -15.56
N ALA A 353 50.01 -12.19 -14.68
CA ALA A 353 50.04 -12.41 -13.24
C ALA A 353 48.66 -12.92 -12.83
N LYS A 354 48.67 -14.12 -12.26
CA LYS A 354 47.53 -14.86 -11.75
C LYS A 354 47.01 -14.12 -10.52
N ALA A 355 45.81 -13.54 -10.59
CA ALA A 355 45.15 -12.96 -9.43
C ALA A 355 44.95 -14.05 -8.36
N PRO A 356 45.22 -13.76 -7.07
CA PRO A 356 44.87 -14.66 -5.99
C PRO A 356 43.35 -14.79 -5.93
N LYS A 357 42.87 -16.03 -5.89
CA LYS A 357 41.47 -16.32 -5.55
C LYS A 357 41.28 -15.94 -4.08
N GLU A 358 40.57 -14.85 -3.83
CA GLU A 358 39.88 -14.70 -2.55
C GLU A 358 38.85 -15.82 -2.42
N GLU A 359 39.06 -16.68 -1.43
CA GLU A 359 38.02 -17.55 -0.91
C GLU A 359 36.96 -16.68 -0.23
N ILE A 360 35.90 -16.34 -0.97
CA ILE A 360 34.67 -15.82 -0.39
C ILE A 360 34.09 -16.93 0.48
N LYS A 361 34.30 -16.83 1.79
CA LYS A 361 33.53 -17.62 2.77
C LYS A 361 32.09 -17.12 2.69
N PRO A 362 31.11 -17.98 2.34
CA PRO A 362 29.72 -17.56 2.35
C PRO A 362 29.29 -17.29 3.79
N ASP A 363 28.61 -16.15 3.97
CA ASP A 363 27.94 -15.76 5.19
C ASP A 363 27.14 -16.91 5.80
N LYS A 364 27.33 -17.12 7.11
CA LYS A 364 26.58 -18.13 7.90
C LYS A 364 25.06 -17.89 7.90
N SER A 365 24.57 -16.76 7.38
CA SER A 365 23.14 -16.40 7.36
C SER A 365 22.31 -17.11 6.28
N LYS A 366 22.94 -17.84 5.35
CA LYS A 366 22.26 -18.54 4.24
C LYS A 366 22.19 -20.06 4.41
N GLU A 367 22.65 -20.57 5.55
CA GLU A 367 22.64 -21.99 5.86
C GLU A 367 21.18 -22.48 6.05
N GLY A 368 20.82 -23.60 5.42
CA GLY A 368 19.48 -24.19 5.53
C GLY A 368 18.38 -23.63 4.61
N LYS A 369 18.56 -22.46 3.98
CA LYS A 369 17.58 -21.89 3.03
C LYS A 369 17.59 -22.63 1.69
N LEU A 370 16.40 -22.82 1.10
CA LEU A 370 16.21 -23.48 -0.20
C LEU A 370 16.29 -22.42 -1.33
N PHE A 371 17.15 -22.66 -2.31
CA PHE A 371 17.37 -21.77 -3.44
C PHE A 371 17.05 -22.48 -4.76
N ARG A 372 16.53 -21.73 -5.75
CA ARG A 372 16.24 -22.21 -7.10
C ARG A 372 17.27 -21.65 -8.08
N THR A 373 17.89 -22.51 -8.89
CA THR A 373 18.75 -22.05 -9.99
C THR A 373 17.92 -21.54 -11.16
N LYS A 374 18.55 -20.75 -12.05
CA LYS A 374 17.93 -20.32 -13.32
C LYS A 374 17.42 -21.50 -14.17
N ASP A 375 18.05 -22.67 -14.04
CA ASP A 375 17.66 -23.92 -14.71
C ASP A 375 16.54 -24.70 -13.97
N GLY A 376 15.90 -24.09 -12.96
CA GLY A 376 14.77 -24.68 -12.23
C GLY A 376 15.13 -25.76 -11.21
N GLN A 377 16.40 -25.93 -10.85
CA GLN A 377 16.84 -26.94 -9.88
C GLN A 377 16.95 -26.35 -8.48
N TYR A 378 16.50 -27.09 -7.47
CA TYR A 378 16.59 -26.67 -6.08
C TYR A 378 17.90 -27.12 -5.41
N TYR A 379 18.47 -26.26 -4.58
CA TYR A 379 19.64 -26.56 -3.77
C TYR A 379 19.57 -25.89 -2.40
N ARG A 380 20.30 -26.42 -1.42
CA ARG A 380 20.55 -25.80 -0.11
C ARG A 380 22.05 -25.60 0.09
N ILE A 381 22.41 -24.66 0.96
CA ILE A 381 23.78 -24.51 1.44
C ILE A 381 23.89 -25.20 2.80
N VAL A 382 24.76 -26.20 2.89
CA VAL A 382 25.08 -26.94 4.11
C VAL A 382 26.61 -26.93 4.26
N ASP A 383 27.12 -26.46 5.39
CA ASP A 383 28.56 -26.33 5.67
C ASP A 383 29.30 -25.55 4.56
N GLY A 384 28.67 -24.48 4.07
CA GLY A 384 29.19 -23.65 2.98
C GLY A 384 29.21 -24.30 1.59
N LYS A 385 28.64 -25.50 1.41
CA LYS A 385 28.58 -26.22 0.13
C LYS A 385 27.16 -26.32 -0.41
N LYS A 386 27.01 -26.14 -1.73
CA LYS A 386 25.72 -26.28 -2.43
C LYS A 386 25.38 -27.77 -2.62
N VAL A 387 24.27 -28.20 -2.02
CA VAL A 387 23.74 -29.57 -2.12
C VAL A 387 22.40 -29.52 -2.86
N ARG A 388 22.27 -30.29 -3.96
CA ARG A 388 21.06 -30.34 -4.77
C ARG A 388 19.96 -31.13 -4.06
N VAL A 389 18.74 -30.60 -4.02
CA VAL A 389 17.59 -31.22 -3.36
C VAL A 389 16.51 -31.51 -4.40
N LYS A 390 15.93 -32.71 -4.39
CA LYS A 390 14.75 -33.05 -5.20
C LYS A 390 13.51 -32.67 -4.41
N LYS A 391 12.62 -31.86 -5.00
CA LYS A 391 11.30 -31.57 -4.42
C LYS A 391 10.54 -32.90 -4.31
N LYS A 392 10.10 -33.28 -3.11
CA LYS A 392 9.13 -34.36 -2.93
C LYS A 392 7.80 -33.82 -3.47
N THR A 393 7.25 -34.48 -4.46
CA THR A 393 5.88 -34.25 -4.93
C THR A 393 4.95 -34.91 -3.92
N GLU A 394 4.18 -34.10 -3.21
CA GLU A 394 2.88 -34.48 -2.64
C GLU A 394 1.81 -33.73 -3.41
#